data_AF-A0A7V2TVM0-F1
#
_entry.id   AF-A0A7V2TVM0-F1
#
_cell.length_a   1.000
_cell.length_b   1.000
_cell.length_c   1.000
_cell.angle_alpha   90.00
_cell.angle_beta   90.00
_cell.angle_gamma   90.00
#
_symmetry.space_group_name_H-M   'P 1'
#
loop_
_entity.id
_entity.type
_entity.pdbx_description
1 polymer ?
#
loop_
_entity_poly.entity_id
_entity_poly.type
_entity_poly.pdbx_seq_one_letter_code
_entity_poly.pdbx_strand_id
1 'polypeptide(L)'
;MIMINRAAMNSFRPIHSQIKEHLLSKIRGGEYGPGDRLPTEDELTRQFQTSKSPVRQALESLRMEGVIYRHPGRGTFVSPASTTDGAWTLGSIKDIIGFGYQTRFHLLGFSPGKVSR
;
A
#
# COMPACT_ATOMS: atom_id res chain seq x y z
N MET A 1 1.13 -21.07 14.63
CA MET A 1 -0.26 -21.21 14.15
C MET A 1 -1.15 -20.31 15.00
N ILE A 2 -1.25 -19.01 14.66
CA ILE A 2 -1.97 -18.05 15.50
C ILE A 2 -3.44 -18.09 15.10
N MET A 3 -4.26 -18.76 15.91
CA MET A 3 -5.72 -18.66 15.83
C MET A 3 -6.13 -17.29 16.35
N ILE A 4 -6.58 -16.40 15.47
CA ILE A 4 -7.17 -15.13 15.87
C ILE A 4 -8.56 -15.43 16.44
N ASN A 5 -8.67 -15.25 17.75
CA ASN A 5 -9.79 -15.63 18.59
C ASN A 5 -11.04 -14.79 18.27
N ARG A 6 -12.14 -15.48 17.94
CA ARG A 6 -13.47 -14.90 17.67
C ARG A 6 -14.16 -14.35 18.94
N ALA A 7 -13.52 -14.40 20.11
CA ALA A 7 -14.11 -14.04 21.41
C ALA A 7 -13.62 -12.70 22.00
N ALA A 8 -12.96 -11.83 21.23
CA ALA A 8 -12.61 -10.45 21.64
C ALA A 8 -13.42 -9.36 20.89
N MET A 9 -14.58 -9.71 20.33
CA MET A 9 -15.44 -8.81 19.54
C MET A 9 -16.43 -8.02 20.42
N ASN A 10 -15.92 -7.39 21.47
CA ASN A 10 -16.58 -6.34 22.26
C ASN A 10 -15.49 -5.28 22.54
N SER A 11 -15.53 -3.99 22.19
CA SER A 11 -16.55 -3.06 21.69
C SER A 11 -15.81 -1.74 21.38
N PHE A 12 -16.26 -0.94 20.39
CA PHE A 12 -15.86 0.45 20.01
C PHE A 12 -15.14 0.73 18.68
N ARG A 13 -14.55 -0.24 17.95
CA ARG A 13 -13.97 0.06 16.61
C ARG A 13 -14.56 -0.81 15.49
N PRO A 14 -15.09 -0.19 14.42
CA PRO A 14 -15.58 -0.92 13.25
C PRO A 14 -14.52 -1.84 12.62
N ILE A 15 -14.96 -2.97 12.07
CA ILE A 15 -14.07 -4.00 11.49
C ILE A 15 -13.19 -3.46 10.35
N HIS A 16 -13.69 -2.54 9.52
CA HIS A 16 -12.89 -1.90 8.47
C HIS A 16 -11.73 -1.08 9.07
N SER A 17 -11.96 -0.42 10.21
CA SER A 17 -10.93 0.35 10.91
C SER A 17 -9.84 -0.55 11.46
N GLN A 18 -10.22 -1.73 11.98
CA GLN A 18 -9.26 -2.73 12.46
C GLN A 18 -8.40 -3.29 11.32
N ILE A 19 -9.01 -3.60 10.16
CA ILE A 19 -8.28 -4.07 8.97
C ILE A 19 -7.29 -3.00 8.49
N LYS A 20 -7.74 -1.75 8.42
CA LYS A 20 -6.90 -0.61 8.04
C LYS A 20 -5.69 -0.48 8.95
N GLU A 21 -5.93 -0.45 10.27
CA GLU A 21 -4.87 -0.24 11.26
C GLU A 21 -3.87 -1.40 11.28
N HIS A 22 -4.34 -2.62 11.09
CA HIS A 22 -3.50 -3.80 10.92
C HIS A 22 -2.56 -3.68 9.70
N LEU A 23 -3.11 -3.36 8.53
CA LEU A 23 -2.31 -3.17 7.32
C LEU A 23 -1.32 -2.01 7.46
N LEU A 24 -1.76 -0.90 8.05
CA LEU A 24 -0.91 0.26 8.30
C LEU A 24 0.24 -0.05 9.26
N SER A 25 -0.02 -0.83 10.31
CA SER A 25 1.01 -1.31 11.24
C SER A 25 2.04 -2.17 10.53
N LYS A 26 1.62 -3.09 9.66
CA LYS A 26 2.54 -3.92 8.86
C LYS A 26 3.39 -3.12 7.89
N ILE A 27 2.79 -2.12 7.22
CA ILE A 27 3.52 -1.21 6.32
C ILE A 27 4.55 -0.40 7.12
N ARG A 28 4.15 0.20 8.24
CA ARG A 28 5.05 0.98 9.12
C ARG A 28 6.14 0.11 9.76
N GLY A 29 5.83 -1.15 10.05
CA GLY A 29 6.78 -2.14 10.56
C GLY A 29 7.74 -2.67 9.49
N GLY A 30 7.58 -2.28 8.23
CA GLY A 30 8.45 -2.70 7.12
C GLY A 30 8.16 -4.12 6.60
N GLU A 31 7.06 -4.76 7.03
CA GLU A 31 6.64 -6.05 6.45
C GLU A 31 6.16 -5.89 5.01
N TYR A 32 5.61 -4.72 4.68
CA TYR A 32 5.32 -4.32 3.31
C TYR A 32 6.03 -2.99 3.01
N GLY A 33 7.01 -3.02 2.13
CA GLY A 33 7.73 -1.86 1.65
C GLY A 33 7.06 -1.18 0.45
N PRO A 34 7.54 0.00 0.05
CA PRO A 34 7.19 0.65 -1.22
C PRO A 34 7.16 -0.30 -2.41
N GLY A 35 6.03 -0.34 -3.13
CA GLY A 35 5.86 -1.18 -4.31
C GLY A 35 5.50 -2.64 -4.01
N ASP A 36 5.52 -3.07 -2.75
CA ASP A 36 5.10 -4.43 -2.39
C ASP A 36 3.60 -4.60 -2.57
N ARG A 37 3.24 -5.81 -2.99
CA ARG A 37 1.84 -6.19 -3.19
C ARG A 37 1.20 -6.54 -1.86
N LEU A 38 0.08 -5.91 -1.56
CA LEU A 38 -0.76 -6.29 -0.43
C LEU A 38 -1.58 -7.54 -0.73
N PRO A 39 -2.02 -8.27 0.32
CA PRO A 39 -2.96 -9.38 0.15
C PRO A 39 -4.22 -8.94 -0.59
N THR A 40 -4.76 -9.84 -1.40
CA THR A 40 -6.00 -9.64 -2.17
C THR A 40 -7.22 -9.50 -1.26
N GLU A 41 -8.31 -8.94 -1.81
CA GLU A 41 -9.58 -8.83 -1.08
C GLU A 41 -10.02 -10.20 -0.52
N ASP A 42 -9.84 -11.29 -1.27
CA ASP A 42 -10.23 -12.64 -0.86
C ASP A 42 -9.31 -13.23 0.22
N GLU A 43 -8.01 -12.92 0.19
CA GLU A 43 -7.07 -13.29 1.26
C GLU A 43 -7.38 -12.54 2.55
N LEU A 44 -7.63 -11.23 2.48
CA LEU A 44 -8.02 -10.42 3.63
C LEU A 44 -9.37 -10.87 4.20
N THR A 45 -10.34 -11.17 3.35
CA THR A 45 -11.65 -11.71 3.76
C THR A 45 -11.47 -13.00 4.57
N ARG A 46 -10.59 -13.91 4.13
CA ARG A 46 -10.25 -15.15 4.85
C ARG A 46 -9.48 -14.90 6.14
N GLN A 47 -8.50 -14.01 6.11
CA GLN A 47 -7.65 -13.67 7.27
C GLN A 47 -8.47 -13.05 8.42
N PHE A 48 -9.39 -12.14 8.08
CA PHE A 48 -10.19 -11.40 9.06
C PHE A 48 -11.57 -12.01 9.31
N GLN A 49 -11.89 -13.16 8.68
CA GLN A 49 -13.17 -13.87 8.81
C GLN A 49 -14.39 -12.95 8.67
N THR A 50 -14.36 -12.08 7.65
CA THR A 50 -15.37 -11.04 7.44
C THR A 50 -15.93 -11.10 6.02
N SER A 51 -16.79 -10.16 5.63
CA SER A 51 -17.26 -10.02 4.25
C SER A 51 -16.36 -9.08 3.44
N LYS A 52 -16.52 -9.06 2.10
CA LYS A 52 -15.71 -8.17 1.23
C LYS A 52 -15.95 -6.68 1.50
N SER A 53 -17.13 -6.30 1.99
CA SER A 53 -17.52 -4.90 2.20
C SER A 53 -16.55 -4.15 3.12
N PRO A 54 -16.31 -4.59 4.37
CA PRO A 54 -15.35 -3.93 5.26
C PRO A 54 -13.89 -4.00 4.80
N VAL A 55 -13.51 -5.06 4.09
CA VAL A 55 -12.16 -5.16 3.47
C VAL A 55 -11.98 -4.07 2.41
N ARG A 56 -12.96 -3.91 1.51
CA ARG A 56 -12.95 -2.87 0.49
C ARG A 56 -12.93 -1.48 1.11
N GLN A 57 -13.75 -1.25 2.15
CA GLN A 57 -13.77 0.02 2.87
C GLN A 57 -12.40 0.34 3.48
N ALA A 58 -11.73 -0.63 4.10
CA ALA A 58 -10.41 -0.44 4.69
C ALA A 58 -9.34 -0.10 3.63
N LEU A 59 -9.32 -0.87 2.53
CA LEU A 59 -8.41 -0.63 1.40
C LEU A 59 -8.67 0.73 0.73
N GLU A 60 -9.94 1.11 0.60
CA GLU A 60 -10.32 2.40 0.03
C GLU A 60 -9.87 3.56 0.92
N SER A 61 -10.02 3.45 2.25
CA SER A 61 -9.48 4.45 3.18
C SER A 61 -7.96 4.61 3.04
N LEU A 62 -7.21 3.50 2.99
CA LEU A 62 -5.76 3.55 2.78
C LEU A 62 -5.37 4.15 1.42
N ARG A 63 -6.17 3.88 0.38
CA ARG A 63 -5.97 4.45 -0.96
C ARG A 63 -6.22 5.95 -0.96
N MET A 64 -7.29 6.42 -0.31
CA MET A 64 -7.59 7.85 -0.17
C MET A 64 -6.51 8.58 0.63
N GLU A 65 -5.90 7.92 1.62
CA GLU A 65 -4.78 8.44 2.40
C GLU A 65 -3.44 8.38 1.66
N GLY A 66 -3.41 7.88 0.42
CA GLY A 66 -2.20 7.78 -0.39
C GLY A 66 -1.21 6.71 0.08
N VAL A 67 -1.56 5.89 1.07
CA VAL A 67 -0.69 4.83 1.62
C VAL A 67 -0.54 3.68 0.62
N ILE A 68 -1.55 3.46 -0.22
CA ILE A 68 -1.57 2.38 -1.21
C ILE A 68 -2.16 2.86 -2.54
N TYR A 69 -1.88 2.14 -3.62
CA TYR A 69 -2.50 2.33 -4.92
C TYR A 69 -2.98 1.02 -5.53
N ARG A 70 -4.00 1.08 -6.39
CA ARG A 70 -4.58 -0.08 -7.08
C ARG A 70 -4.15 -0.08 -8.54
N HIS A 71 -3.65 -1.22 -9.01
CA HIS A 71 -3.42 -1.48 -10.42
C HIS A 71 -4.49 -2.47 -10.92
N PRO A 72 -5.42 -2.05 -11.80
CA PRO A 72 -6.43 -2.93 -12.38
C PRO A 72 -5.80 -4.22 -12.92
N GLY A 73 -6.41 -5.36 -12.61
CA GLY A 73 -5.94 -6.69 -13.03
C GLY A 73 -4.67 -7.21 -12.34
N ARG A 74 -3.89 -6.36 -11.64
CA ARG A 74 -2.63 -6.78 -10.99
C ARG A 74 -2.69 -6.81 -9.47
N GLY A 75 -3.54 -5.98 -8.85
CA GLY A 75 -3.73 -5.97 -7.39
C GLY A 75 -3.52 -4.59 -6.77
N THR A 76 -3.22 -4.61 -5.47
CA THR A 76 -3.05 -3.41 -4.64
C THR A 76 -1.63 -3.40 -4.08
N PHE A 77 -0.99 -2.24 -4.08
CA PHE A 77 0.42 -2.09 -3.78
C PHE A 77 0.65 -0.94 -2.80
N VAL A 78 1.68 -1.02 -1.97
CA VAL A 78 2.08 0.06 -1.06
C VAL A 78 2.67 1.21 -1.88
N SER A 79 2.20 2.42 -1.62
CA SER A 79 2.70 3.61 -2.29
C SER A 79 4.17 3.84 -1.93
N PRO A 80 5.02 4.22 -2.89
CA PRO A 80 6.32 4.78 -2.55
C PRO A 80 6.12 6.03 -1.71
N ALA A 81 6.88 6.16 -0.62
CA ALA A 81 6.75 7.27 0.31
C ALA A 81 6.83 8.59 -0.48
N SER A 82 5.73 9.35 -0.50
CA SER A 82 5.77 10.75 -0.90
C SER A 82 6.58 11.47 0.15
N THR A 83 7.88 11.62 -0.11
CA THR A 83 8.67 12.57 0.65
C THR A 83 8.02 13.93 0.43
N THR A 84 7.58 14.54 1.52
CA THR A 84 7.11 15.92 1.60
C THR A 84 7.99 16.83 0.73
N ASP A 85 7.37 17.78 0.02
CA ASP A 85 7.97 18.77 -0.91
C ASP A 85 7.97 18.44 -2.41
N GLY A 86 6.87 17.89 -2.94
CA GLY A 86 6.56 17.96 -4.38
C GLY A 86 7.53 17.22 -5.32
N ALA A 87 8.52 16.52 -4.77
CA ALA A 87 9.47 15.72 -5.50
C ALA A 87 9.08 14.24 -5.40
N TRP A 88 8.58 13.68 -6.50
CA TRP A 88 8.43 12.24 -6.63
C TRP A 88 9.82 11.61 -6.62
N THR A 89 10.17 10.91 -5.53
CA THR A 89 11.40 10.13 -5.49
C THR A 89 11.12 8.77 -6.14
N LEU A 90 11.66 8.57 -7.33
CA LEU A 90 11.63 7.28 -8.03
C LEU A 90 12.84 6.48 -7.55
N GLY A 91 12.60 5.41 -6.80
CA GLY A 91 13.65 4.58 -6.20
C GLY A 91 14.37 3.70 -7.22
N SER A 92 13.76 3.45 -8.37
CA SER A 92 14.35 2.69 -9.47
C SER A 92 13.79 3.14 -10.82
N ILE A 93 14.56 2.91 -11.88
CA ILE A 93 14.12 3.09 -13.26
C ILE A 93 12.89 2.21 -13.58
N LYS A 94 12.71 1.10 -12.84
CA LYS A 94 11.53 0.23 -12.98
C LYS A 94 10.23 0.89 -12.54
N ASP A 95 10.30 1.83 -11.59
CA ASP A 95 9.14 2.56 -11.08
C ASP A 95 8.54 3.43 -12.20
N ILE A 96 9.41 4.00 -13.04
CA ILE A 96 9.04 4.81 -14.22
C ILE A 96 8.32 3.96 -15.26
N ILE A 97 8.85 2.77 -15.56
CA ILE A 97 8.28 1.85 -16.55
C ILE A 97 6.90 1.34 -16.09
N GLY A 98 6.68 1.25 -14.76
CA GLY A 98 5.41 0.86 -14.16
C GLY A 98 4.23 1.82 -14.42
N PHE A 99 4.49 3.08 -14.77
CA PHE A 99 3.46 4.08 -15.07
C PHE A 99 2.85 3.97 -16.49
N GLY A 100 3.26 2.99 -17.29
CA GLY A 100 2.57 2.56 -18.51
C GLY A 100 3.11 3.13 -19.83
N TYR A 101 3.00 2.32 -20.90
CA TYR A 101 3.56 2.53 -22.26
C TYR A 101 3.07 3.78 -23.02
N GLN A 102 2.23 4.62 -22.42
CA GLN A 102 1.70 5.85 -23.04
C GLN A 102 2.21 7.12 -22.38
N THR A 103 2.98 7.02 -21.29
CA THR A 103 3.50 8.18 -20.60
C THR A 103 4.85 8.58 -21.20
N ARG A 104 4.90 9.75 -21.84
CA ARG A 104 6.14 10.36 -22.34
C ARG A 104 6.78 11.16 -21.21
N PHE A 105 7.97 10.73 -20.79
CA PHE A 105 8.77 11.46 -19.82
C PHE A 105 9.79 12.36 -20.54
N HIS A 106 9.91 13.60 -20.08
CA HIS A 106 11.02 14.48 -20.46
C HIS A 106 11.88 14.75 -19.23
N LEU A 107 13.17 14.43 -19.33
CA LEU A 107 14.15 14.81 -18.33
C LEU A 107 14.41 16.31 -18.44
N LEU A 108 13.89 17.09 -17.49
CA LEU A 108 14.06 18.55 -17.47
C LEU A 108 15.47 18.96 -17.01
N GLY A 109 16.15 18.11 -16.24
CA GLY A 109 17.52 18.35 -15.78
C GLY A 109 18.07 17.18 -14.96
N PHE A 110 19.39 17.03 -14.96
CA PHE A 110 20.11 16.04 -14.16
C PHE A 110 21.36 16.69 -13.55
N SER A 111 21.57 16.48 -12.26
CA SER A 111 22.81 16.83 -11.58
C SER A 111 23.30 15.59 -10.82
N PRO A 112 24.45 15.00 -11.17
CA PRO A 112 24.96 13.84 -10.47
C PRO A 112 25.35 14.21 -9.03
N GLY A 113 24.78 13.50 -8.06
CA GLY A 113 25.27 13.53 -6.68
C GLY A 113 26.67 12.91 -6.60
N LYS A 114 27.52 13.39 -5.67
CA LYS A 114 28.83 12.78 -5.43
C LYS A 114 28.63 11.35 -4.92
N VAL A 115 28.95 10.37 -5.75
CA VAL A 115 29.04 8.97 -5.32
C VAL A 115 30.34 8.83 -4.53
N SER A 116 30.24 8.81 -3.20
CA SER A 116 31.38 8.44 -2.37
C SER A 116 31.68 6.96 -2.59
N ARG A 117 32.92 6.65 -2.98
CA ARG A 117 33.42 5.28 -3.05
C ARG A 117 33.61 4.70 -1.66
#